data_AF-A0A2K0UJB8-F1
#
_entry.id   AF-A0A2K0UJB8-F1
#
_cell.length_a   1.000
_cell.length_b   1.000
_cell.length_c   1.000
_cell.angle_alpha   90.00
_cell.angle_beta   90.00
_cell.angle_gamma   90.00
#
_symmetry.space_group_name_H-M   'P 1'
#
loop_
_entity.id
_entity.type
_entity.pdbx_description
1 polymer ?
#
loop_
_entity_poly.entity_id
_entity_poly.type
_entity_poly.pdbx_seq_one_letter_code
_entity_poly.pdbx_strand_id
1 'polypeptide(L)'
;MGISISFPGSLLSHHIQSLFDSSHLPPILRSLRGALFPNNSPGTSTLVAPQSERELLALRRRAASAISDLLPASVTRVYFGRRHWRLGGLFGLGDDAGSPSAVTDEEDDERILDELESLLDVVGDEYCNKHLMYSALELVLVRLMPELSDKGVVELRQDRLG
;
A
#
# COMPACT_ATOMS: atom_id res chain seq x y z
N MET A 1 13.07 -10.08 -33.41
CA MET A 1 13.70 -10.29 -32.10
C MET A 1 13.26 -9.12 -31.21
N GLY A 2 12.05 -9.19 -30.66
CA GLY A 2 11.43 -8.09 -29.92
C GLY A 2 11.65 -8.31 -28.43
N ILE A 3 12.54 -7.53 -27.82
CA ILE A 3 12.74 -7.54 -26.38
C ILE A 3 11.54 -6.80 -25.80
N SER A 4 10.56 -7.55 -25.32
CA SER A 4 9.43 -6.98 -24.57
C SER A 4 9.99 -6.48 -23.25
N ILE A 5 10.08 -5.16 -23.10
CA ILE A 5 10.49 -4.50 -21.86
C ILE A 5 9.31 -4.65 -20.90
N SER A 6 9.25 -5.79 -20.20
CA SER A 6 8.24 -6.01 -19.17
C SER A 6 8.50 -5.04 -18.02
N PHE A 7 7.57 -4.11 -17.82
CA PHE A 7 7.55 -3.19 -16.70
C PHE A 7 7.75 -3.95 -15.36
N PRO A 8 8.51 -3.40 -14.40
CA PRO A 8 8.73 -4.02 -13.09
C PRO A 8 7.42 -4.31 -12.31
N GLY A 9 6.32 -3.64 -12.66
CA GLY A 9 5.00 -3.87 -12.05
C GLY A 9 4.39 -5.25 -12.31
N SER A 10 4.72 -5.92 -13.43
CA SER A 10 4.13 -7.24 -13.74
C SER A 10 4.67 -8.35 -12.83
N LEU A 11 5.96 -8.32 -12.49
CA LEU A 11 6.58 -9.30 -11.59
C LEU A 11 6.11 -9.12 -10.15
N LEU A 12 6.03 -7.87 -9.68
CA LEU A 12 5.57 -7.56 -8.33
C LEU A 12 4.08 -7.91 -8.16
N SER A 13 3.26 -7.55 -9.15
CA SER A 13 1.85 -7.93 -9.19
C SER A 13 1.66 -9.45 -9.17
N HIS A 14 2.41 -10.19 -10.01
CA HIS A 14 2.35 -11.65 -10.04
C HIS A 14 2.74 -12.27 -8.70
N HIS A 15 3.79 -11.74 -8.04
CA HIS A 15 4.23 -12.24 -6.75
C HIS A 15 3.21 -11.97 -5.65
N ILE A 16 2.64 -10.77 -5.60
CA ILE A 16 1.54 -10.43 -4.68
C ILE A 16 0.35 -11.36 -4.91
N GLN A 17 -0.09 -11.54 -6.16
CA GLN A 17 -1.22 -12.40 -6.48
C GLN A 17 -0.98 -13.85 -6.05
N SER A 18 0.23 -14.37 -6.25
CA SER A 18 0.61 -15.72 -5.82
C SER A 18 0.66 -15.87 -4.29
N LEU A 19 1.10 -14.85 -3.55
CA LEU A 19 1.07 -14.87 -2.08
C LEU A 19 -0.36 -14.91 -1.52
N PHE A 20 -1.32 -14.34 -2.25
CA PHE A 20 -2.73 -14.33 -1.88
C PHE A 20 -3.54 -15.48 -2.48
N ASP A 21 -2.91 -16.52 -3.03
CA ASP A 21 -3.64 -17.71 -3.48
C ASP A 21 -4.37 -18.40 -2.32
N SER A 22 -5.56 -18.96 -2.61
CA SER A 22 -6.45 -19.56 -1.61
C SER A 22 -5.82 -20.71 -0.83
N SER A 23 -4.84 -21.41 -1.42
CA SER A 23 -4.08 -22.49 -0.80
C SER A 23 -3.03 -22.00 0.19
N HIS A 24 -2.46 -20.81 -0.03
CA HIS A 24 -1.33 -20.26 0.74
C HIS A 24 -1.79 -19.24 1.80
N LEU A 25 -2.89 -18.55 1.55
CA LEU A 25 -3.40 -17.51 2.42
C LEU A 25 -3.75 -18.03 3.83
N PRO A 26 -4.50 -19.15 4.02
CA PRO A 26 -4.83 -19.65 5.35
C PRO A 26 -3.60 -20.00 6.23
N PRO A 27 -2.58 -20.75 5.76
CA PRO A 27 -1.40 -21.02 6.56
C PRO A 27 -0.57 -19.76 6.81
N ILE A 28 -0.47 -18.83 5.85
CA ILE A 28 0.22 -17.54 6.05
C ILE A 28 -0.46 -16.73 7.17
N LEU A 29 -1.79 -16.57 7.11
CA LEU A 29 -2.53 -15.86 8.16
C LEU A 29 -2.36 -16.53 9.53
N ARG A 30 -2.31 -17.86 9.59
CA ARG A 30 -2.11 -18.61 10.83
C ARG A 30 -0.73 -18.35 11.43
N SER A 31 0.32 -18.38 10.60
CA SER A 31 1.70 -18.09 11.01
C SER A 31 1.86 -16.64 11.46
N LEU A 32 1.33 -15.69 10.67
CA LEU A 32 1.39 -14.27 10.97
C LEU A 32 0.65 -13.93 12.26
N ARG A 33 -0.55 -14.51 12.46
CA ARG A 33 -1.28 -14.42 13.74
C ARG A 33 -0.44 -14.93 14.90
N GLY A 34 0.22 -16.08 14.77
CA GLY A 34 1.07 -16.64 15.83
C GLY A 34 2.29 -15.78 16.16
N ALA A 35 2.86 -15.12 15.16
CA ALA A 35 4.00 -14.22 15.33
C ALA A 35 3.61 -12.88 15.98
N LEU A 36 2.47 -12.29 15.57
CA LEU A 36 2.03 -10.98 16.07
C LEU A 36 1.24 -11.07 17.38
N PHE A 37 0.51 -12.16 17.60
CA PHE A 37 -0.38 -12.35 18.74
C PHE A 37 -0.07 -13.68 19.44
N PRO A 38 1.04 -13.77 20.19
CA PRO A 38 1.37 -14.98 20.95
C PRO A 38 0.21 -15.34 21.89
N ASN A 39 -0.20 -16.60 21.90
CA ASN A 39 -1.37 -17.09 22.64
C ASN A 39 -2.69 -16.36 22.33
N ASN A 40 -2.82 -15.77 21.13
CA ASN A 40 -3.99 -15.00 20.73
C ASN A 40 -4.29 -13.81 21.67
N SER A 41 -3.28 -13.31 22.41
CA SER A 41 -3.45 -12.10 23.21
C SER A 41 -3.45 -10.88 22.29
N PRO A 42 -4.48 -10.03 22.32
CA PRO A 42 -4.44 -8.78 21.58
C PRO A 42 -3.26 -7.94 22.08
N GLY A 43 -2.47 -7.39 21.16
CA GLY A 43 -1.41 -6.45 21.52
C GLY A 43 -1.98 -5.20 22.20
N THR A 44 -1.18 -4.51 23.01
CA THR A 44 -1.58 -3.22 23.58
C THR A 44 -1.81 -2.22 22.44
N SER A 45 -3.07 -1.80 22.24
CA SER A 45 -3.37 -0.77 21.25
C SER A 45 -2.64 0.51 21.64
N THR A 46 -1.66 0.90 20.81
CA THR A 46 -1.00 2.21 20.92
C THR A 46 -1.77 3.28 20.12
N LEU A 47 -2.92 2.91 19.51
CA LEU A 47 -3.73 3.81 18.71
C LEU A 47 -4.56 4.73 19.62
N VAL A 48 -3.95 5.83 20.02
CA VAL A 48 -4.64 6.99 20.59
C VAL A 48 -5.01 7.91 19.44
N ALA A 49 -6.28 8.33 19.36
CA ALA A 49 -6.69 9.30 18.36
C ALA A 49 -5.95 10.63 18.59
N PRO A 50 -5.39 11.27 17.54
CA PRO A 50 -4.72 12.55 17.68
C PRO A 50 -5.70 13.60 18.21
N GLN A 51 -5.25 14.40 19.18
CA GLN A 51 -6.07 15.40 19.86
C GLN A 51 -6.04 16.76 19.16
N SER A 52 -5.10 16.95 18.22
CA SER A 52 -4.95 18.19 17.46
C SER A 52 -4.49 17.94 16.03
N GLU A 53 -4.76 18.90 15.15
CA GLU A 53 -4.31 18.86 13.75
C GLU A 53 -2.77 18.78 13.65
N ARG A 54 -2.04 19.46 14.53
CA ARG A 54 -0.57 19.38 14.58
C ARG A 54 -0.08 17.97 14.92
N GLU A 55 -0.74 17.32 15.86
CA GLU A 55 -0.41 15.93 16.24
C GLU A 55 -0.71 14.96 15.09
N LEU A 56 -1.80 15.19 14.37
CA LEU A 56 -2.18 14.42 13.19
C LEU A 56 -1.17 14.59 12.05
N LEU A 57 -0.72 15.82 11.76
CA LEU A 57 0.33 16.08 10.76
C LEU A 57 1.66 15.42 11.17
N ALA A 58 2.06 15.57 12.44
CA ALA A 58 3.26 14.91 12.95
C ALA A 58 3.18 13.37 12.84
N LEU A 59 2.00 12.79 13.06
CA LEU A 59 1.77 11.36 12.88
C LEU A 59 1.90 10.95 11.42
N ARG A 60 1.36 11.73 10.47
CA ARG A 60 1.51 11.47 9.03
C ARG A 60 2.97 11.56 8.59
N ARG A 61 3.68 12.61 8.99
CA ARG A 61 5.12 12.76 8.70
C ARG A 61 5.93 11.57 9.21
N ARG A 62 5.66 11.12 10.43
CA ARG A 62 6.30 9.95 11.02
C ARG A 62 5.97 8.67 10.25
N ALA A 63 4.73 8.50 9.82
CA ALA A 63 4.31 7.35 9.03
C ALA A 63 4.99 7.36 7.64
N ALA A 64 5.09 8.52 6.99
CA ALA A 64 5.83 8.69 5.75
C ALA A 64 7.31 8.28 5.91
N SER A 65 7.99 8.77 6.95
CA SER A 65 9.37 8.37 7.25
C SER A 65 9.51 6.86 7.52
N ALA A 66 8.58 6.26 8.27
CA ALA A 66 8.61 4.81 8.50
C ALA A 66 8.42 4.01 7.21
N ILE A 67 7.59 4.49 6.28
CA ILE A 67 7.39 3.85 4.98
C ILE A 67 8.63 4.03 4.08
N SER A 68 9.25 5.21 4.07
CA SER A 68 10.47 5.44 3.30
C SER A 68 11.63 4.55 3.79
N ASP A 69 11.75 4.33 5.10
CA ASP A 69 12.78 3.49 5.70
C ASP A 69 12.57 1.99 5.39
N LEU A 70 11.32 1.57 5.18
CA LEU A 70 11.00 0.19 4.83
C LEU A 70 11.32 -0.13 3.37
N LEU A 71 11.25 0.87 2.50
CA LEU A 71 11.44 0.70 1.06
C LEU A 71 12.92 0.89 0.67
N PRO A 72 13.49 0.02 -0.19
CA PRO A 72 14.81 0.28 -0.74
C PRO A 72 14.83 1.64 -1.46
N ALA A 73 15.91 2.43 -1.29
CA ALA A 73 16.04 3.77 -1.87
C ALA A 73 15.75 3.83 -3.38
N SER A 74 16.06 2.76 -4.13
CA SER A 74 15.74 2.63 -5.55
C SER A 74 14.23 2.59 -5.81
N VAL A 75 13.46 1.88 -4.98
CA VAL A 75 12.00 1.82 -5.06
C VAL A 75 11.41 3.17 -4.70
N THR A 76 11.89 3.76 -3.60
CA THR A 76 11.40 5.06 -3.14
C THR A 76 11.62 6.15 -4.20
N ARG A 77 12.80 6.18 -4.81
CA ARG A 77 13.12 7.13 -5.88
C ARG A 77 12.33 6.90 -7.16
N VAL A 78 12.04 5.65 -7.54
CA VAL A 78 11.27 5.34 -8.76
C VAL A 78 9.80 5.72 -8.60
N TYR A 79 9.20 5.41 -7.46
CA TYR A 79 7.76 5.61 -7.24
C TYR A 79 7.42 7.02 -6.71
N PHE A 80 8.29 7.60 -5.87
CA PHE A 80 8.05 8.89 -5.20
C PHE A 80 9.02 10.01 -5.63
N GLY A 81 10.19 9.68 -6.20
CA GLY A 81 11.24 10.63 -6.62
C GLY A 81 11.00 11.38 -7.95
N ARG A 82 9.75 11.62 -8.34
CA ARG A 82 9.35 12.45 -9.50
C ARG A 82 9.95 12.10 -10.88
N ARG A 83 9.40 11.06 -11.54
CA ARG A 83 9.33 11.00 -13.02
C ARG A 83 8.01 10.51 -13.64
N HIS A 84 7.09 9.88 -12.90
CA HIS A 84 5.91 9.23 -13.52
C HIS A 84 4.52 9.56 -12.95
N TRP A 85 4.36 10.16 -11.77
CA TRP A 85 3.02 10.48 -11.24
C TRP A 85 2.42 11.81 -11.77
N ARG A 86 3.23 12.68 -12.38
CA ARG A 86 2.77 13.93 -13.03
C ARG A 86 2.29 13.72 -14.47
N LEU A 87 1.23 12.93 -14.68
CA LEU A 87 0.45 12.98 -15.93
C LEU A 87 -0.49 14.21 -15.98
N GLY A 88 0.02 15.37 -15.54
CA GLY A 88 -0.59 16.69 -15.69
C GLY A 88 0.37 17.75 -16.26
N GLY A 89 1.60 17.37 -16.61
CA GLY A 89 2.67 18.28 -17.02
C GLY A 89 3.21 18.08 -18.44
N LEU A 90 2.41 17.56 -19.38
CA LEU A 90 2.84 17.34 -20.77
C LEU A 90 3.21 18.64 -21.53
N PHE A 91 2.97 19.82 -20.93
CA PHE A 91 3.34 21.12 -21.49
C PHE A 91 4.26 21.88 -20.53
N GLY A 92 5.55 21.52 -20.51
CA GLY A 92 6.57 22.23 -19.73
C GLY A 92 7.97 21.88 -20.23
N LEU A 93 8.39 22.56 -21.29
CA LEU A 93 9.73 22.53 -21.86
C LEU A 93 10.72 23.27 -20.94
N GLY A 94 11.95 22.78 -20.82
CA GLY A 94 13.12 23.52 -20.32
C GLY A 94 13.66 22.94 -19.01
N ASP A 95 14.74 22.16 -19.03
CA ASP A 95 16.15 22.57 -19.15
C ASP A 95 16.75 22.90 -17.78
N ASP A 96 17.50 21.96 -17.21
CA ASP A 96 18.91 22.15 -16.87
C ASP A 96 19.54 20.85 -16.32
N ALA A 97 20.62 20.44 -16.95
CA ALA A 97 21.51 19.40 -16.44
C ALA A 97 22.40 19.99 -15.34
N GLY A 98 21.95 19.89 -14.09
CA GLY A 98 22.71 20.24 -12.89
C GLY A 98 23.46 19.05 -12.28
N SER A 99 24.76 19.24 -12.03
CA SER A 99 25.75 18.30 -11.47
C SER A 99 25.36 17.63 -10.13
N PRO A 100 25.78 16.38 -9.84
CA PRO A 100 25.49 15.71 -8.57
C PRO A 100 26.45 16.20 -7.48
N SER A 101 25.96 17.05 -6.59
CA SER A 101 26.63 17.45 -5.35
C SER A 101 25.65 17.20 -4.22
N ALA A 102 26.11 16.63 -3.09
CA ALA A 102 25.36 16.12 -1.93
C ALA A 102 24.22 16.99 -1.35
N VAL A 103 24.07 18.23 -1.80
CA VAL A 103 22.94 19.13 -1.53
C VAL A 103 21.65 18.68 -2.24
N THR A 104 21.74 17.89 -3.31
CA THR A 104 20.57 17.39 -4.06
C THR A 104 19.90 16.21 -3.38
N ASP A 105 20.63 15.41 -2.61
CA ASP A 105 20.10 14.17 -2.04
C ASP A 105 19.15 14.47 -0.87
N GLU A 106 19.51 15.40 0.02
CA GLU A 106 18.62 15.81 1.13
C GLU A 106 17.35 16.52 0.65
N GLU A 107 17.45 17.37 -0.39
CA GLU A 107 16.28 18.01 -0.99
C GLU A 107 15.36 17.01 -1.69
N ASP A 108 15.94 15.99 -2.35
CA ASP A 108 15.17 14.92 -3.00
C ASP A 108 14.47 14.03 -1.96
N ASP A 109 15.13 13.73 -0.85
CA ASP A 109 14.56 12.94 0.26
C ASP A 109 13.41 13.68 0.95
N GLU A 110 13.56 14.97 1.24
CA GLU A 110 12.49 15.77 1.86
C GLU A 110 11.26 15.87 0.94
N ARG A 111 11.47 16.01 -0.38
CA ARG A 111 10.41 15.99 -1.39
C ARG A 111 9.69 14.65 -1.48
N ILE A 112 10.44 13.55 -1.34
CA ILE A 112 9.87 12.19 -1.31
C ILE A 112 8.96 12.04 -0.09
N LEU A 113 9.39 12.53 1.06
CA LEU A 113 8.59 12.50 2.29
C LEU A 113 7.32 13.35 2.16
N ASP A 114 7.40 14.53 1.53
CA ASP A 114 6.24 15.38 1.26
C ASP A 114 5.21 14.69 0.35
N GLU A 115 5.66 14.02 -0.71
CA GLU A 115 4.79 13.29 -1.63
C GLU A 115 4.10 12.11 -0.91
N LEU A 116 4.84 11.41 -0.06
CA LEU A 116 4.34 10.28 0.71
C LEU A 116 3.38 10.72 1.82
N GLU A 117 3.63 11.85 2.46
CA GLU A 117 2.71 12.51 3.38
C GLU A 117 1.41 12.91 2.66
N SER A 118 1.50 13.49 1.47
CA SER A 118 0.34 13.84 0.65
C SER A 118 -0.48 12.60 0.24
N LEU A 119 0.18 11.47 -0.04
CA LEU A 119 -0.52 10.21 -0.28
C LEU A 119 -1.30 9.73 0.95
N LEU A 120 -0.75 9.92 2.15
CA LEU A 120 -1.38 9.53 3.42
C LEU A 120 -2.60 10.41 3.77
N ASP A 121 -2.74 11.59 3.18
CA ASP A 121 -3.94 12.42 3.37
C ASP A 121 -5.23 11.73 2.93
N VAL A 122 -5.16 10.84 1.92
CA VAL A 122 -6.32 10.04 1.44
C VAL A 122 -6.88 9.15 2.56
N VAL A 123 -6.04 8.70 3.50
CA VAL A 123 -6.46 7.90 4.66
C VAL A 123 -7.19 8.76 5.70
N GLY A 124 -7.14 10.09 5.58
CA GLY A 124 -7.96 11.00 6.37
C GLY A 124 -9.41 11.11 5.90
N ASP A 125 -9.73 10.66 4.68
CA ASP A 125 -11.06 10.80 4.08
C ASP A 125 -11.97 9.61 4.45
N GLU A 126 -13.16 9.92 4.97
CA GLU A 126 -14.13 8.90 5.41
C GLU A 126 -14.62 8.01 4.26
N TYR A 127 -14.84 8.58 3.08
CA TYR A 127 -15.33 7.85 1.92
C TYR A 127 -14.24 6.91 1.39
N CYS A 128 -13.00 7.38 1.28
CA CYS A 128 -11.86 6.55 0.92
C CYS A 128 -11.65 5.40 1.91
N ASN A 129 -11.73 5.68 3.21
CA ASN A 129 -11.61 4.66 4.25
C ASN A 129 -12.71 3.60 4.16
N LYS A 130 -13.95 4.02 3.89
CA LYS A 130 -15.07 3.09 3.67
C LYS A 130 -14.76 2.14 2.52
N HIS A 131 -14.37 2.67 1.36
CA HIS A 131 -14.04 1.85 0.19
C HIS A 131 -12.82 0.95 0.44
N LEU A 132 -11.77 1.46 1.09
CA LEU A 132 -10.60 0.68 1.46
C LEU A 132 -10.97 -0.54 2.32
N MET A 133 -11.79 -0.33 3.35
CA MET A 133 -12.23 -1.42 4.24
C MET A 133 -13.07 -2.45 3.51
N TYR A 134 -14.04 -2.03 2.69
CA TYR A 134 -14.84 -2.97 1.90
C TYR A 134 -14.01 -3.74 0.88
N SER A 135 -13.10 -3.08 0.17
CA SER A 135 -12.21 -3.73 -0.79
C SER A 135 -11.23 -4.70 -0.13
N ALA A 136 -10.70 -4.36 1.05
CA ALA A 136 -9.84 -5.26 1.81
C ALA A 136 -10.61 -6.50 2.30
N LEU A 137 -11.82 -6.31 2.83
CA LEU A 137 -12.68 -7.41 3.25
C LEU A 137 -13.08 -8.29 2.08
N GLU A 138 -13.52 -7.70 0.97
CA GLU A 138 -13.89 -8.42 -0.24
C GLU A 138 -12.71 -9.25 -0.78
N LEU A 139 -11.52 -8.65 -0.87
CA LEU A 139 -10.32 -9.34 -1.34
C LEU A 139 -10.02 -10.56 -0.47
N VAL A 140 -10.02 -10.41 0.86
CA VAL A 140 -9.75 -11.51 1.79
C VAL A 140 -10.83 -12.58 1.71
N LEU A 141 -12.11 -12.18 1.66
CA LEU A 141 -13.24 -13.10 1.59
C LEU A 141 -13.23 -13.90 0.28
N VAL A 142 -13.07 -13.25 -0.87
CA VAL A 142 -13.01 -13.92 -2.18
C VAL A 142 -11.80 -14.84 -2.28
N ARG A 143 -10.67 -14.52 -1.63
CA ARG A 143 -9.52 -15.43 -1.62
C ARG A 143 -9.66 -16.60 -0.66
N LEU A 144 -10.36 -16.44 0.47
CA LEU A 144 -10.65 -17.54 1.38
C LEU A 144 -11.80 -18.44 0.87
N MET A 145 -12.78 -17.85 0.21
CA MET A 145 -14.01 -18.49 -0.26
C MET A 145 -14.29 -18.01 -1.69
N PRO A 146 -13.61 -18.57 -2.70
CA PRO A 146 -13.71 -18.12 -4.10
C PRO A 146 -15.13 -18.23 -4.65
N GLU A 147 -16.00 -19.07 -4.08
CA GLU A 147 -17.40 -19.19 -4.48
C GLU A 147 -18.20 -17.90 -4.24
N LEU A 148 -17.73 -17.01 -3.36
CA LEU A 148 -18.33 -15.70 -3.11
C LEU A 148 -18.13 -14.70 -4.24
N SER A 149 -17.24 -14.98 -5.20
CA SER A 149 -17.09 -14.14 -6.40
C SER A 149 -18.25 -14.32 -7.38
N ASP A 150 -18.85 -15.51 -7.42
CA ASP A 150 -19.91 -15.86 -8.37
C ASP A 150 -21.30 -15.85 -7.72
N LYS A 151 -21.39 -16.26 -6.45
CA LYS A 151 -22.66 -16.45 -5.73
C LYS A 151 -22.70 -15.70 -4.41
N GLY A 152 -23.87 -15.14 -4.11
CA GLY A 152 -24.10 -14.53 -2.81
C GLY A 152 -24.11 -15.57 -1.68
N VAL A 153 -23.81 -15.12 -0.45
CA VAL A 153 -23.86 -15.99 0.75
C VAL A 153 -25.21 -16.69 0.91
N VAL A 154 -26.30 -16.01 0.55
CA VAL A 154 -27.67 -16.55 0.64
C VAL A 154 -27.88 -17.71 -0.33
N GLU A 155 -27.44 -17.57 -1.58
CA GLU A 155 -27.53 -18.61 -2.61
C GLU A 155 -26.69 -19.82 -2.23
N LEU A 156 -25.44 -19.59 -1.80
CA LEU A 156 -24.55 -20.66 -1.31
C LEU A 156 -25.13 -21.40 -0.12
N ARG A 157 -25.85 -20.69 0.77
CA ARG A 157 -26.49 -21.31 1.92
C ARG A 157 -27.65 -22.20 1.50
N GLN A 158 -28.46 -21.77 0.54
CA GLN A 158 -29.56 -22.56 -0.01
C GLN A 158 -29.04 -23.81 -0.72
N ASP A 159 -28.01 -23.67 -1.56
CA ASP A 159 -27.38 -24.80 -2.27
C ASP A 159 -26.83 -25.89 -1.33
N ARG A 160 -26.36 -25.50 -0.14
CA ARG A 160 -25.72 -26.41 0.83
C ARG A 160 -26.66 -26.99 1.88
N LEU A 161 -27.67 -26.23 2.30
CA LEU A 161 -28.51 -26.60 3.45
C LEU A 161 -29.92 -27.06 3.09
N GLY A 162 -30.41 -26.81 1.87
CA GLY A 162 -31.74 -27.26 1.41
C GLY A 162 -32.89 -26.80 2.31
#